data_AF-A0A7C3QUU6-F1
#
_entry.id   AF-A0A7C3QUU6-F1
#
_cell.length_a   1.000
_cell.length_b   1.000
_cell.length_c   1.000
_cell.angle_alpha   90.00
_cell.angle_beta   90.00
_cell.angle_gamma   90.00
#
_symmetry.space_group_name_H-M   'P 1'
#
loop_
_entity.id
_entity.type
_entity.pdbx_description
1 polymer ?
#
loop_
_entity_poly.entity_id
_entity_poly.type
_entity_poly.pdbx_seq_one_letter_code
_entity_poly.pdbx_strand_id
1 'polypeptide(L)'
;MLELYLINNPYVFLGVNGDRERNPLSLVGIPFDSTNSFRSGSRFAPMRIRHVSQSLETYSFRNGIALEENPPVDEGDIAVVHGSAEATRRNISVVAKELLKTR
;
A
#
# COMPACT_ATOMS: atom_id res chain seq x y z
N MET A 1 11.13 -13.03 -2.62
CA MET A 1 11.43 -12.52 -1.25
C MET A 1 10.33 -11.59 -0.74
N LEU A 2 9.88 -10.61 -1.54
CA LEU A 2 8.77 -9.70 -1.17
C LEU A 2 7.48 -10.41 -0.72
N GLU A 3 7.11 -11.51 -1.39
CA GLU A 3 5.91 -12.31 -1.08
C GLU A 3 5.86 -12.84 0.36
N LEU A 4 7.00 -12.96 1.06
CA LEU A 4 7.03 -13.37 2.47
C LEU A 4 6.67 -12.22 3.44
N TYR A 5 6.74 -10.99 2.98
CA TYR A 5 6.53 -9.78 3.77
C TYR A 5 5.29 -8.99 3.37
N LEU A 6 4.62 -9.39 2.28
CA LEU A 6 3.44 -8.73 1.76
C LEU A 6 2.23 -9.66 1.85
N ILE A 7 1.11 -9.09 2.30
CA ILE A 7 -0.18 -9.74 2.43
C ILE A 7 -1.11 -9.11 1.38
N ASN A 8 -1.65 -9.96 0.51
CA ASN A 8 -2.61 -9.51 -0.50
C ASN A 8 -3.95 -9.11 0.15
N ASN A 9 -4.55 -8.04 -0.36
CA ASN A 9 -5.83 -7.54 0.09
C ASN A 9 -6.92 -7.88 -0.97
N PRO A 10 -8.16 -8.23 -0.58
CA PRO A 10 -9.24 -8.45 -1.55
C PRO A 10 -9.61 -7.21 -2.37
N TYR A 11 -9.29 -6.02 -1.88
CA TYR A 11 -9.46 -4.76 -2.61
C TYR A 11 -8.10 -4.24 -3.09
N VAL A 12 -8.08 -3.64 -4.27
CA VAL A 12 -6.95 -2.84 -4.78
C VAL A 12 -7.33 -1.36 -4.79
N PHE A 13 -6.35 -0.48 -4.60
CA PHE A 13 -6.54 0.96 -4.61
C PHE A 13 -7.17 1.44 -5.94
N LEU A 14 -8.23 2.24 -5.84
CA LEU A 14 -9.05 2.71 -6.96
C LEU A 14 -9.64 1.61 -7.87
N GLY A 15 -9.55 0.34 -7.49
CA GLY A 15 -10.04 -0.76 -8.33
C GLY A 15 -9.14 -1.06 -9.54
N VAL A 16 -7.97 -0.43 -9.64
CA VAL A 16 -7.01 -0.61 -10.73
C VAL A 16 -5.68 -1.10 -10.17
N ASN A 17 -4.96 -1.91 -10.94
CA ASN A 17 -3.63 -2.38 -10.55
C ASN A 17 -2.69 -2.33 -11.75
N GLY A 18 -1.51 -1.74 -11.52
CA GLY A 18 -0.47 -1.61 -12.52
C GLY A 18 0.46 -2.79 -12.63
N ASP A 19 1.29 -2.73 -13.67
CA ASP A 19 2.44 -3.59 -13.85
C ASP A 19 3.69 -2.85 -13.38
N ARG A 20 4.51 -3.52 -12.56
CA ARG A 20 5.76 -2.99 -12.02
C ARG A 20 6.77 -2.64 -13.10
N GLU A 21 6.72 -3.28 -14.26
CA GLU A 21 7.60 -2.95 -15.39
C GLU A 21 7.18 -1.65 -16.10
N ARG A 22 5.91 -1.24 -15.98
CA ARG A 22 5.34 -0.09 -16.70
C ARG A 22 5.15 1.15 -15.82
N ASN A 23 4.87 0.95 -14.54
CA ASN A 23 4.68 2.05 -13.59
C ASN A 23 5.62 1.95 -12.39
N PRO A 24 6.48 2.96 -12.16
CA PRO A 24 7.34 2.98 -10.99
C PRO A 24 6.59 3.32 -9.68
N LEU A 25 5.29 3.62 -9.71
CA LEU A 25 4.53 3.98 -8.53
C LEU A 25 3.96 2.75 -7.81
N SER A 26 4.69 2.25 -6.81
CA SER A 26 4.19 1.22 -5.88
C SER A 26 3.41 1.83 -4.72
N LEU A 27 2.26 1.24 -4.39
CA LEU A 27 1.41 1.59 -3.25
C LEU A 27 1.47 0.45 -2.24
N VAL A 28 1.84 0.76 -1.00
CA VAL A 28 2.06 -0.23 0.07
C VAL A 28 1.31 0.22 1.31
N GLY A 29 0.51 -0.67 1.88
CA GLY A 29 -0.17 -0.41 3.15
C GLY A 29 0.66 -0.90 4.34
N ILE A 30 0.62 -0.14 5.44
CA ILE A 30 1.25 -0.52 6.72
C ILE A 30 0.16 -0.51 7.80
N PRO A 31 -0.52 -1.64 8.04
CA PRO A 31 -1.60 -1.71 9.02
C PRO A 31 -1.07 -1.82 10.47
N PHE A 32 -0.33 -0.82 10.94
CA PHE A 32 0.28 -0.79 12.29
C PHE A 32 -0.10 0.46 13.08
N ASP A 33 -0.41 0.28 14.36
CA ASP A 33 -0.75 1.38 15.29
C ASP A 33 -0.33 1.10 16.74
N SER A 34 0.55 0.11 16.98
CA SER A 34 0.89 -0.32 18.35
C SER A 34 1.63 0.75 19.16
N THR A 35 2.13 1.81 18.50
CA THR A 35 2.80 2.95 19.14
C THR A 35 1.86 4.14 19.39
N ASN A 36 0.58 4.06 18.99
CA ASN A 36 -0.38 5.13 19.24
C ASN A 36 -0.74 5.16 20.73
N SER A 37 -0.57 6.32 21.38
CA SER A 37 -0.82 6.44 22.83
C SER A 37 -2.25 6.86 23.20
N PHE A 38 -3.01 7.46 22.28
CA PHE A 38 -4.36 7.99 22.58
C PHE A 38 -5.47 7.32 21.78
N ARG A 39 -5.39 7.34 20.44
CA ARG A 39 -6.42 6.78 19.56
C ARG A 39 -5.80 5.70 18.66
N SER A 40 -6.15 4.45 18.93
CA SER A 40 -5.87 3.32 18.05
C SER A 40 -6.85 3.27 16.88
N GLY A 41 -6.58 2.40 15.90
CA GLY A 41 -7.46 2.16 14.75
C GLY A 41 -6.83 2.52 13.40
N SER A 42 -5.67 3.19 13.36
CA SER A 42 -4.99 3.48 12.08
C SER A 42 -4.55 2.20 11.36
N ARG A 43 -4.42 1.07 12.07
CA ARG A 43 -4.19 -0.24 11.44
C ARG A 43 -5.27 -0.65 10.44
N PHE A 44 -6.49 -0.14 10.57
CA PHE A 44 -7.61 -0.45 9.65
C PHE A 44 -7.65 0.46 8.42
N ALA A 45 -6.82 1.52 8.40
CA ALA A 45 -6.84 2.51 7.33
C ALA A 45 -6.49 1.93 5.95
N PRO A 46 -5.43 1.12 5.76
CA PRO A 46 -5.07 0.63 4.42
C PRO A 46 -6.21 -0.10 3.71
N MET A 47 -6.87 -1.05 4.38
CA MET A 47 -8.03 -1.76 3.84
C MET A 47 -9.19 -0.81 3.54
N ARG A 48 -9.52 0.09 4.48
CA ARG A 48 -10.67 0.98 4.31
C ARG A 48 -10.44 2.01 3.21
N ILE A 49 -9.22 2.52 3.05
CA ILE A 49 -8.82 3.40 1.96
C ILE A 49 -9.02 2.68 0.63
N ARG A 50 -8.50 1.45 0.47
CA ARG A 50 -8.70 0.66 -0.76
C ARG A 50 -10.18 0.46 -1.07
N HIS A 51 -10.95 -0.02 -0.11
CA HIS A 51 -12.38 -0.27 -0.30
C HIS A 51 -13.16 1.00 -0.71
N VAL A 52 -12.98 2.13 0.00
CA VAL A 52 -13.71 3.37 -0.34
C VAL A 52 -13.21 3.99 -1.64
N SER A 53 -11.91 3.87 -1.94
CA SER A 53 -11.33 4.45 -3.15
C SER A 53 -11.96 3.91 -4.44
N GLN A 54 -12.50 2.69 -4.42
CA GLN A 54 -13.19 2.11 -5.57
C GLN A 54 -14.48 2.84 -5.97
N SER A 55 -15.01 3.72 -5.11
CA SER A 55 -16.14 4.60 -5.43
C SER A 55 -15.71 5.94 -6.05
N LEU A 56 -14.41 6.19 -6.20
CA LEU A 56 -13.89 7.40 -6.82
C LEU A 56 -13.66 7.17 -8.31
N GLU A 57 -13.88 8.23 -9.09
CA GLU A 57 -13.44 8.28 -10.48
C GLU A 57 -11.91 8.30 -10.54
N THR A 58 -11.35 7.56 -11.49
CA THR A 58 -9.91 7.44 -11.75
C THR A 58 -9.34 8.61 -12.56
N TYR A 59 -10.22 9.40 -13.19
CA TYR A 59 -9.86 10.59 -13.96
C TYR A 59 -9.84 11.85 -13.10
N SER A 60 -8.73 12.58 -13.11
CA SER A 60 -8.59 13.87 -12.45
C SER A 60 -8.79 15.01 -13.44
N PHE A 61 -9.93 15.70 -13.37
CA PHE A 61 -10.19 16.91 -14.18
C PHE A 61 -9.18 18.03 -13.94
N ARG A 62 -8.66 18.15 -12.72
CA ARG A 62 -7.72 19.21 -12.36
C ARG A 62 -6.37 19.05 -13.05
N ASN A 63 -5.94 17.80 -13.20
CA ASN A 63 -4.62 17.48 -13.75
C ASN A 63 -4.71 17.00 -15.20
N GLY A 64 -5.91 16.70 -15.70
CA GLY A 64 -6.11 16.09 -17.02
C GLY A 64 -5.54 14.68 -17.12
N ILE A 65 -5.44 13.94 -16.01
CA ILE A 65 -4.77 12.62 -15.94
C ILE A 65 -5.80 11.52 -15.69
N ALA A 66 -5.75 10.46 -16.49
CA ALA A 66 -6.47 9.20 -16.27
C ALA A 66 -5.53 8.20 -15.57
N LEU A 67 -5.81 7.84 -14.32
CA LEU A 67 -4.98 6.86 -13.61
C LEU A 67 -5.09 5.45 -14.20
N GLU A 68 -6.16 5.13 -14.94
CA GLU A 68 -6.33 3.81 -15.58
C GLU A 68 -5.35 3.56 -16.73
N GLU A 69 -4.84 4.62 -17.36
CA GLU A 69 -3.87 4.51 -18.46
C GLU A 69 -2.48 4.08 -17.97
N ASN A 70 -2.13 4.46 -16.74
CA ASN A 70 -0.90 4.06 -16.08
C ASN A 70 -1.13 3.93 -14.56
N PRO A 71 -1.78 2.85 -14.09
CA PRO A 71 -2.20 2.72 -12.71
C PRO A 71 -1.05 2.38 -11.78
N PRO A 72 -1.09 2.81 -10.51
CA PRO A 72 -0.10 2.40 -9.52
C PRO A 72 -0.15 0.89 -9.29
N VAL A 73 0.98 0.33 -8.88
CA VAL A 73 1.08 -1.09 -8.48
C VAL A 73 0.71 -1.20 -7.01
N ASP A 74 -0.43 -1.81 -6.69
CA ASP A 74 -0.81 -2.07 -5.31
C ASP A 74 -0.12 -3.35 -4.82
N GLU A 75 0.89 -3.15 -3.98
CA GLU A 75 1.74 -4.22 -3.43
C GLU A 75 1.08 -4.95 -2.25
N GLY A 76 -0.12 -4.52 -1.84
CA GLY A 76 -0.80 -5.03 -0.66
C GLY A 76 -0.27 -4.43 0.65
N ASP A 77 -0.36 -5.20 1.73
CA ASP A 77 -0.04 -4.75 3.07
C ASP A 77 1.23 -5.41 3.59
N ILE A 78 2.10 -4.65 4.25
CA ILE A 78 3.26 -5.22 4.94
C ILE A 78 2.78 -6.11 6.09
N ALA A 79 3.35 -7.31 6.19
CA ALA A 79 3.20 -8.18 7.33
C ALA A 79 3.81 -7.52 8.58
N VAL A 80 2.97 -6.87 9.38
CA VAL A 80 3.39 -6.18 10.59
C VAL A 80 3.39 -7.11 11.80
N VAL A 81 4.18 -6.77 12.82
CA VAL A 81 4.24 -7.50 14.09
C VAL A 81 3.64 -6.63 15.18
N HIS A 82 2.37 -6.87 15.49
CA HIS A 82 1.69 -6.13 16.56
C HIS A 82 2.42 -6.31 17.89
N GLY A 83 2.59 -5.20 18.62
CA GLY A 83 3.37 -5.18 19.87
C GLY A 83 4.89 -5.05 19.69
N SER A 84 5.44 -5.19 18.48
CA SER A 84 6.86 -4.94 18.20
C SER A 84 7.05 -3.93 17.07
N ALA A 85 7.31 -2.68 17.47
CA ALA A 85 7.66 -1.63 16.52
C ALA A 85 8.99 -1.93 15.81
N GLU A 86 9.96 -2.55 16.50
CA GLU A 86 11.25 -2.88 15.92
C GLU A 86 11.14 -3.94 14.82
N ALA A 87 10.41 -5.03 15.07
CA ALA A 87 10.19 -6.07 14.06
C ALA A 87 9.39 -5.53 12.86
N THR A 88 8.35 -4.72 13.11
CA THR A 88 7.59 -4.05 12.04
C THR A 88 8.48 -3.13 11.22
N ARG A 89 9.34 -2.32 11.86
CA ARG A 89 10.30 -1.44 11.17
C ARG A 89 11.28 -2.23 10.31
N ARG A 90 11.72 -3.40 10.78
CA ARG A 90 12.59 -4.30 10.01
C ARG A 90 11.88 -4.77 8.73
N ASN A 91 10.64 -5.23 8.83
CA ASN A 91 9.85 -5.68 7.68
C ASN A 91 9.64 -4.54 6.67
N ILE A 92 9.27 -3.36 7.14
CA ILE A 92 9.16 -2.15 6.31
C ILE A 92 10.47 -1.86 5.58
N SER A 93 11.61 -1.91 6.30
CA SER A 93 12.92 -1.62 5.72
C SER A 93 13.32 -2.61 4.63
N VAL A 94 12.99 -3.90 4.79
CA VAL A 94 13.23 -4.93 3.78
C VAL A 94 12.41 -4.65 2.53
N VAL A 95 11.10 -4.49 2.68
CA VAL A 95 10.18 -4.23 1.56
C VAL A 95 10.57 -2.93 0.83
N ALA A 96 10.80 -1.84 1.56
CA ALA A 96 11.19 -0.57 0.96
C ALA A 96 12.50 -0.66 0.18
N LYS A 97 13.52 -1.35 0.72
CA LYS A 97 14.80 -1.54 0.01
C LYS A 97 14.62 -2.33 -1.29
N GLU A 98 13.83 -3.39 -1.27
CA GLU A 98 13.59 -4.19 -2.48
C GLU A 98 12.82 -3.38 -3.52
N LEU A 99 11.73 -2.70 -3.14
CA LEU A 99 10.95 -1.85 -4.05
C LEU A 99 11.74 -0.68 -4.65
N LEU A 100 12.76 -0.18 -3.94
CA LEU A 100 13.65 0.88 -4.41
C LEU A 100 14.82 0.36 -5.27
N LYS A 101 15.23 -0.91 -5.11
CA LYS A 101 16.29 -1.54 -5.92
C LYS A 101 15.81 -1.99 -7.30
N THR A 102 14.53 -2.37 -7.43
CA THR A 102 13.94 -2.80 -8.70
C THR A 102 13.67 -1.61 -9.64
N ARG A 103 14.37 -0.49 -9.44
CA ARG A 103 14.26 0.74 -10.20
C ARG A 103 15.63 1.19 -10.68
#